data_AF-F0R798-F1
#
_entry.id   AF-F0R798-F1
#
_cell.length_a   1.000
_cell.length_b   1.000
_cell.length_c   1.000
_cell.angle_alpha   90.00
_cell.angle_beta   90.00
_cell.angle_gamma   90.00
#
_symmetry.space_group_name_H-M   'P 1'
#
loop_
_entity.id
_entity.type
_entity.pdbx_description
1 polymer ?
#
loop_
_entity_poly.entity_id
_entity_poly.type
_entity_poly.pdbx_seq_one_letter_code
_entity_poly.pdbx_strand_id
1 'polypeptide(L)'
;METIVKENRTELATDVKAKLSDILMLVTWRDIARNYFGKSSSWLYHKLDGIDGNGGKGGFTPEEQEQLRNALFDLSERIRTAADKL
;
A
#
# COMPACT_ATOMS: atom_id res chain seq x y z
N MET A 1 0.42 40.56 12.82
CA MET A 1 0.66 39.80 11.58
C MET A 1 1.04 38.40 12.01
N GLU A 2 0.06 37.55 12.26
CA GLU A 2 0.30 36.16 12.64
C GLU A 2 0.20 35.32 11.37
N THR A 3 1.35 34.86 10.90
CA THR A 3 1.46 33.99 9.74
C THR A 3 0.90 32.63 10.11
N ILE A 4 -0.31 32.32 9.65
CA ILE A 4 -0.88 30.97 9.73
C ILE A 4 -0.03 30.08 8.82
N VAL A 5 0.84 29.27 9.42
CA VAL A 5 1.50 28.14 8.75
C VAL A 5 0.40 27.12 8.44
N LYS A 6 -0.08 27.08 7.20
CA LYS A 6 -0.89 25.96 6.71
C LYS A 6 0.00 24.71 6.73
N GLU A 7 -0.15 23.86 7.74
CA GLU A 7 0.35 22.49 7.68
C GLU A 7 -0.28 21.81 6.46
N ASN A 8 0.49 21.61 5.39
CA ASN A 8 0.13 20.68 4.33
C ASN A 8 0.21 19.25 4.91
N ARG A 9 -0.79 18.85 5.69
CA ARG A 9 -0.96 17.45 6.10
C ARG A 9 -1.41 16.68 4.87
N THR A 10 -0.48 15.97 4.25
CA THR A 10 -0.82 14.97 3.25
C THR A 10 -1.70 13.91 3.90
N GLU A 11 -2.96 13.82 3.48
CA GLU A 11 -3.91 12.87 4.06
C GLU A 11 -3.49 11.43 3.76
N LEU A 12 -3.28 10.63 4.81
CA LEU A 12 -2.95 9.21 4.66
C LEU A 12 -4.16 8.40 4.20
N ALA A 13 -3.95 7.54 3.21
CA ALA A 13 -4.96 6.60 2.76
C ALA A 13 -5.08 5.45 3.77
N THR A 14 -6.22 5.41 4.46
CA THR A 14 -6.52 4.44 5.54
C THR A 14 -7.56 3.39 5.14
N ASP A 15 -8.23 3.57 3.99
CA ASP A 15 -9.27 2.68 3.47
C ASP A 15 -8.76 1.66 2.45
N VAL A 16 -7.43 1.58 2.23
CA VAL A 16 -6.80 0.77 1.19
C VAL A 16 -7.14 -0.71 1.34
N LYS A 17 -7.16 -1.26 2.56
CA LYS A 17 -7.52 -2.67 2.78
C LYS A 17 -8.97 -2.99 2.37
N ALA A 18 -9.90 -2.06 2.58
CA ALA A 18 -11.29 -2.25 2.16
C ALA A 18 -11.39 -2.30 0.62
N LYS A 19 -10.65 -1.42 -0.08
CA LYS A 19 -10.58 -1.40 -1.55
C LYS A 19 -9.98 -2.67 -2.14
N LEU A 20 -9.08 -3.35 -1.41
CA LEU A 20 -8.38 -4.55 -1.86
C LEU A 20 -9.02 -5.85 -1.31
N SER A 21 -10.21 -5.78 -0.72
CA SER A 21 -10.87 -6.91 -0.05
C SER A 21 -11.05 -8.15 -0.94
N ASP A 22 -11.36 -7.96 -2.22
CA ASP A 22 -11.55 -9.03 -3.21
C ASP A 22 -10.28 -9.88 -3.41
N ILE A 23 -9.10 -9.26 -3.37
CA ILE A 23 -7.82 -9.94 -3.64
C ILE A 23 -7.00 -10.20 -2.37
N LEU A 24 -7.52 -9.84 -1.20
CA LEU A 24 -6.76 -9.82 0.06
C LEU A 24 -6.13 -11.17 0.42
N MET A 25 -6.82 -12.27 0.10
CA MET A 25 -6.32 -13.62 0.37
C MET A 25 -5.63 -14.28 -0.82
N LEU A 26 -5.72 -13.65 -2.01
CA LEU A 26 -5.16 -14.17 -3.25
C LEU A 26 -3.73 -13.68 -3.49
N VAL A 27 -3.34 -12.59 -2.83
CA VAL A 27 -2.06 -11.92 -3.01
C VAL A 27 -1.13 -12.19 -1.85
N THR A 28 0.12 -12.55 -2.16
CA THR A 28 1.19 -12.63 -1.15
C THR A 28 1.70 -11.23 -0.80
N TRP A 29 1.06 -10.56 0.17
CA TRP A 29 1.47 -9.22 0.63
C TRP A 29 2.92 -9.15 1.13
N ARG A 30 3.46 -10.27 1.65
CA ARG A 30 4.88 -10.37 2.01
C ARG A 30 5.80 -10.07 0.82
N ASP A 31 5.46 -10.57 -0.36
CA ASP A 31 6.29 -10.39 -1.55
C ASP A 31 6.16 -8.96 -2.08
N ILE A 32 4.97 -8.36 -1.99
CA ILE A 32 4.78 -6.95 -2.32
C ILE A 32 5.66 -6.07 -1.41
N ALA A 33 5.60 -6.29 -0.10
CA ALA A 33 6.38 -5.52 0.88
C ALA A 33 7.90 -5.60 0.61
N ARG A 34 8.41 -6.80 0.28
CA ARG A 34 9.84 -7.01 0.06
C ARG A 34 10.32 -6.48 -1.28
N ASN A 35 9.60 -6.80 -2.36
CA ASN A 35 10.09 -6.57 -3.73
C ASN A 35 9.82 -5.14 -4.23
N TYR A 36 8.72 -4.52 -3.78
CA TYR A 36 8.36 -3.18 -4.24
C TYR A 36 8.74 -2.11 -3.23
N PHE A 37 8.64 -2.39 -1.92
CA PHE A 37 8.89 -1.39 -0.88
C PHE A 37 10.21 -1.57 -0.13
N GLY A 38 10.87 -2.73 -0.22
CA GLY A 38 12.06 -3.03 0.59
C GLY A 38 11.77 -3.04 2.09
N LYS A 39 10.54 -3.37 2.49
CA LYS A 39 10.06 -3.37 3.88
C LYS A 39 9.66 -4.76 4.36
N SER A 40 9.46 -4.88 5.67
CA SER A 40 8.94 -6.11 6.28
C SER A 40 7.48 -6.33 5.92
N SER A 41 7.01 -7.59 5.97
CA SER A 41 5.58 -7.89 5.77
C SER A 41 4.70 -7.21 6.81
N SER A 42 5.15 -7.13 8.07
CA SER A 42 4.41 -6.46 9.15
C SER A 42 4.15 -5.00 8.83
N TRP A 43 5.13 -4.30 8.25
CA TRP A 43 4.96 -2.90 7.85
C TRP A 43 3.81 -2.72 6.85
N LEU A 44 3.71 -3.59 5.84
CA LEU A 44 2.64 -3.49 4.86
C LEU A 44 1.28 -3.83 5.45
N TYR A 45 1.21 -4.84 6.33
CA TYR A 45 -0.05 -5.16 7.04
C TYR A 45 -0.51 -4.01 7.93
N HIS A 46 0.39 -3.35 8.66
CA HIS A 46 0.05 -2.18 9.46
C HIS A 46 -0.50 -1.05 8.57
N LYS A 47 0.16 -0.77 7.43
CA LYS A 47 -0.31 0.21 6.45
C LYS A 47 -1.71 -0.11 5.92
N LEU A 48 -1.97 -1.38 5.58
CA LEU A 48 -3.29 -1.86 5.15
C LEU A 48 -4.34 -1.68 6.25
N ASP A 49 -3.99 -1.97 7.49
CA ASP A 49 -4.86 -1.80 8.66
C ASP A 49 -5.06 -0.33 9.07
N GLY A 50 -4.40 0.62 8.38
CA GLY A 50 -4.47 2.04 8.68
C GLY A 50 -3.78 2.42 10.00
N ILE A 51 -2.88 1.57 10.49
CA ILE A 51 -2.11 1.79 11.73
C ILE A 51 -0.65 2.07 11.41
N ASP A 52 0.02 2.83 12.28
CA ASP A 52 1.48 3.00 12.21
C ASP A 52 2.21 1.90 13.03
N GLY A 53 3.55 1.97 13.08
CA GLY A 53 4.38 1.02 13.84
C GLY A 53 4.20 1.10 15.36
N ASN A 54 3.53 2.14 15.87
CA ASN A 54 3.32 2.43 17.28
C ASN A 54 1.84 2.34 17.70
N GLY A 55 0.95 1.86 16.81
CA GLY A 55 -0.49 1.76 17.07
C GLY A 55 -1.28 3.06 16.90
N GLY A 56 -0.66 4.12 16.38
CA GLY A 56 -1.31 5.37 16.01
C GLY A 56 -1.98 5.30 14.62
N LYS A 57 -2.55 6.42 14.17
CA LYS A 57 -3.14 6.54 12.83
C LYS A 57 -2.04 6.50 11.77
N GLY A 58 -2.01 5.41 11.01
CA GLY A 58 -1.10 5.22 9.89
C GLY A 58 -1.82 5.24 8.55
N GLY A 59 -1.42 4.34 7.66
CA GLY A 59 -1.87 4.31 6.27
C GLY A 59 -0.79 4.77 5.30
N PHE A 60 -1.13 4.73 4.02
CA PHE A 60 -0.20 5.01 2.92
C PHE A 60 -0.09 6.52 2.69
N THR A 61 1.12 7.03 2.48
CA THR A 61 1.28 8.34 1.83
C THR A 61 0.84 8.25 0.36
N PRO A 62 0.59 9.36 -0.34
CA PRO A 62 0.25 9.32 -1.76
C PRO A 62 1.29 8.60 -2.61
N GLU A 63 2.58 8.78 -2.30
CA GLU A 63 3.69 8.13 -3.01
C GLU A 63 3.68 6.62 -2.76
N GLU A 64 3.49 6.20 -1.51
CA GLU A 64 3.39 4.77 -1.17
C GLU A 64 2.13 4.13 -1.77
N GLN A 65 1.03 4.88 -1.84
CA GLN A 65 -0.22 4.43 -2.47
C GLN A 65 -0.04 4.25 -3.98
N GLU A 66 0.63 5.19 -4.65
CA GLU A 66 0.94 5.07 -6.07
C GLU A 66 1.91 3.91 -6.34
N GLN A 67 2.89 3.71 -5.46
CA GLN A 67 3.78 2.56 -5.53
C GLN A 67 3.03 1.23 -5.35
N LEU A 68 2.06 1.17 -4.44
CA LEU A 68 1.20 -0.01 -4.27
C LEU A 68 0.34 -0.26 -5.52
N ARG A 69 -0.23 0.80 -6.10
CA ARG A 69 -0.99 0.73 -7.34
C ARG A 69 -0.15 0.14 -8.47
N ASN A 70 1.07 0.63 -8.66
CA ASN A 70 1.99 0.12 -9.69
C ASN A 70 2.43 -1.33 -9.42
N ALA A 71 2.62 -1.71 -8.16
CA ALA A 71 2.92 -3.10 -7.78
C ALA A 71 1.76 -4.05 -8.15
N LEU A 72 0.51 -3.63 -7.96
CA LEU A 72 -0.66 -4.42 -8.32
C LEU A 72 -0.81 -4.57 -9.84
N PHE A 73 -0.53 -3.53 -10.62
CA PHE A 73 -0.51 -3.64 -12.08
C PHE A 73 0.58 -4.59 -12.58
N ASP A 74 1.79 -4.49 -12.04
CA ASP A 74 2.87 -5.43 -12.39
C ASP A 74 2.48 -6.88 -12.06
N LEU A 75 1.89 -7.12 -10.89
CA LEU A 75 1.39 -8.45 -10.54
C LEU A 75 0.32 -8.95 -11.53
N SER A 76 -0.64 -8.10 -11.92
CA SER A 76 -1.68 -8.49 -12.89
C SER A 76 -1.09 -8.88 -14.25
N GLU A 77 -0.10 -8.12 -14.74
CA GLU A 77 0.56 -8.40 -16.01
C GLU A 77 1.39 -9.68 -15.96
N ARG A 78 2.02 -9.95 -14.82
CA ARG A 78 2.75 -11.20 -14.59
C ARG A 78 1.82 -12.41 -14.57
N ILE A 79 0.65 -12.30 -13.93
CA ILE A 79 -0.38 -13.35 -13.93
C ILE A 79 -0.86 -13.61 -15.37
N ARG A 80 -1.22 -12.54 -16.11
CA ARG A 80 -1.64 -12.64 -17.51
C ARG A 80 -0.57 -13.32 -18.38
N THR A 81 0.67 -12.85 -18.29
CA THR A 81 1.81 -13.40 -19.05
C THR A 81 2.07 -14.88 -18.71
N ALA A 82 1.84 -15.30 -17.47
CA ALA A 82 1.95 -16.70 -17.09
C ALA A 82 0.84 -17.55 -17.71
N ALA A 83 -0.39 -17.04 -17.75
CA ALA A 83 -1.53 -17.70 -18.40
C ALA A 83 -1.33 -17.84 -19.92
N ASP A 84 -0.79 -16.80 -20.58
CA ASP A 84 -0.49 -16.83 -22.03
C ASP A 84 0.56 -17.88 -22.42
N LYS A 85 1.31 -18.42 -21.45
CA LYS A 85 2.35 -19.45 -21.67
C LYS A 85 1.86 -20.88 -21.47
N LEU A 86 0.63 -21.06 -20.98
CA LEU A 86 -0.01 -22.37 -20.82
C LEU A 86 -0.67 -22.80 -22.14
#